data_AF-A0A1L5KVT6-F1
#
_entry.id   AF-A0A1L5KVT6-F1
#
_cell.length_a   1.000
_cell.length_b   1.000
_cell.length_c   1.000
_cell.angle_alpha   90.00
_cell.angle_beta   90.00
_cell.angle_gamma   90.00
#
_symmetry.space_group_name_H-M   'P 1'
#
loop_
_entity.id
_entity.type
_entity.pdbx_description
1 polymer ?
#
loop_
_entity_poly.entity_id
_entity_poly.type
_entity_poly.pdbx_seq_one_letter_code
_entity_poly.pdbx_strand_id
1 'polypeptide(L)' 'PIIGLGGIDSGEKALEYLYAGANAVEVGAAALFDPVAPLRVARELDDLLDSRPELAAKLAAGQTWR' A
#
# COMPACT_ATOMS: atom_id res chain seq x y z
N PRO A 1 -4.93 -8.79 10.97
CA PRO A 1 -4.51 -7.71 10.04
C PRO A 1 -3.05 -7.33 10.28
N ILE A 2 -2.25 -7.28 9.21
CA ILE A 2 -0.83 -6.87 9.24
C ILE A 2 -0.73 -5.46 8.64
N ILE A 3 -0.03 -4.55 9.32
CA ILE A 3 0.32 -3.23 8.78
C ILE A 3 1.81 -3.30 8.44
N GLY A 4 2.17 -3.03 7.19
CA GLY A 4 3.53 -3.00 6.70
C GLY A 4 4.17 -1.63 6.94
N LEU A 5 5.39 -1.60 7.50
CA LEU A 5 6.14 -0.37 7.73
C LEU A 5 7.58 -0.52 7.24
N GLY A 6 8.15 0.60 6.77
CA GLY A 6 9.57 0.73 6.46
C GLY A 6 9.86 1.03 5.00
N GLY A 7 10.48 2.19 4.72
CA GLY A 7 11.04 2.51 3.39
C GLY A 7 10.02 2.70 2.27
N ILE A 8 8.74 2.88 2.58
CA ILE A 8 7.66 3.06 1.61
C ILE A 8 7.63 4.53 1.17
N ASP A 9 7.92 4.78 -0.10
CA ASP A 9 7.98 6.10 -0.73
C ASP A 9 7.28 6.15 -2.12
N SER A 10 6.76 5.01 -2.61
CA SER A 10 5.96 4.87 -3.83
C SER A 10 4.83 3.86 -3.67
N GLY A 11 3.82 3.93 -4.56
CA GLY A 11 2.72 2.98 -4.66
C GLY A 11 3.18 1.55 -4.97
N GLU A 12 4.25 1.37 -5.76
CA GLU A 12 4.80 0.04 -6.06
C GLU A 12 5.35 -0.65 -4.81
N LYS A 13 6.13 0.08 -3.98
CA LYS A 13 6.62 -0.47 -2.71
C LYS A 13 5.45 -0.79 -1.78
N ALA A 14 4.44 0.07 -1.72
CA ALA A 14 3.24 -0.22 -0.95
C ALA A 14 2.57 -1.52 -1.41
N LEU A 15 2.43 -1.71 -2.73
CA LEU A 15 1.88 -2.92 -3.33
C LEU A 15 2.69 -4.18 -3.01
N GLU A 16 4.03 -4.10 -3.03
CA GLU A 16 4.90 -5.22 -2.64
C GLU A 16 4.61 -5.70 -1.21
N TYR A 17 4.39 -4.79 -0.27
CA TYR A 17 3.99 -5.13 1.10
C TYR A 17 2.63 -5.85 1.15
N LEU A 18 1.66 -5.44 0.32
CA LEU A 18 0.36 -6.11 0.25
C LEU A 18 0.49 -7.55 -0.27
N TYR A 19 1.32 -7.76 -1.30
CA TYR A 19 1.65 -9.11 -1.78
C TYR A 19 2.43 -9.94 -0.75
N ALA A 20 3.27 -9.31 0.07
CA ALA A 20 3.95 -9.96 1.19
C ALA A 20 2.99 -10.37 2.33
N GLY A 21 1.72 -9.95 2.26
CA GLY A 21 0.66 -10.31 3.19
C GLY A 21 0.25 -9.19 4.14
N ALA A 22 0.69 -7.96 3.93
CA ALA A 22 0.12 -6.81 4.62
C ALA A 22 -1.32 -6.54 4.14
N ASN A 23 -2.14 -6.00 5.04
CA ASN A 23 -3.47 -5.49 4.74
C ASN A 23 -3.48 -3.97 4.52
N ALA A 24 -2.50 -3.27 5.11
CA ALA A 24 -2.31 -1.83 5.01
C ALA A 24 -0.83 -1.51 5.14
N VAL A 25 -0.45 -0.28 4.83
CA VAL A 25 0.93 0.20 4.95
C VAL A 25 1.02 1.58 5.60
N GLU A 26 2.16 1.90 6.19
CA GLU A 26 2.49 3.23 6.70
C GLU A 26 3.55 3.94 5.85
N VAL A 27 3.31 5.22 5.55
CA VAL A 27 4.26 6.11 4.87
C VAL A 27 4.75 7.16 5.87
N GLY A 28 5.79 6.83 6.63
CA GLY A 28 6.36 7.70 7.67
C GLY A 28 7.58 8.49 7.21
N ALA A 29 8.68 7.80 6.89
CA ALA A 29 9.95 8.44 6.56
C ALA A 29 9.88 9.38 5.35
N ALA A 30 9.14 9.01 4.30
CA ALA A 30 8.92 9.87 3.14
C ALA A 30 8.14 11.15 3.52
N ALA A 31 7.20 11.06 4.46
CA ALA A 31 6.39 12.19 4.92
C ALA A 31 7.20 13.26 5.67
N LEU A 32 8.38 12.91 6.21
CA LEU A 32 9.27 13.86 6.89
C LEU A 32 9.89 14.88 5.92
N PHE A 33 10.11 14.49 4.67
CA PHE A 33 10.73 15.33 3.64
C PHE A 33 9.69 15.87 2.64
N ASP A 34 8.65 15.09 2.37
CA ASP A 34 7.53 15.43 1.50
C ASP A 34 6.20 15.17 2.23
N PRO A 35 5.56 16.20 2.83
CA PRO A 35 4.32 16.04 3.59
C PRO A 35 3.14 15.48 2.77
N VAL A 36 3.18 15.57 1.44
CA VAL A 36 2.14 15.02 0.56
C VAL A 36 2.46 13.62 0.04
N ALA A 37 3.62 13.05 0.40
CA ALA A 37 4.00 11.70 0.01
C ALA A 37 2.94 10.63 0.37
N PRO A 38 2.30 10.64 1.56
CA PRO A 38 1.25 9.66 1.85
C PRO A 38 0.08 9.73 0.87
N LEU A 39 -0.35 10.94 0.47
CA LEU A 39 -1.43 11.12 -0.49
C LEU A 39 -1.02 10.64 -1.90
N ARG A 40 0.21 10.95 -2.32
CA ARG A 40 0.76 10.51 -3.60
C ARG A 40 0.86 8.98 -3.66
N VAL A 41 1.45 8.36 -2.64
CA VAL A 41 1.60 6.89 -2.54
C VAL A 41 0.22 6.20 -2.53
N ALA A 42 -0.75 6.77 -1.81
CA ALA A 42 -2.11 6.23 -1.79
C ALA A 42 -2.75 6.25 -3.19
N ARG A 43 -2.58 7.32 -3.97
CA ARG A 43 -3.09 7.42 -5.35
C ARG A 43 -2.39 6.46 -6.30
N GLU A 44 -1.06 6.41 -6.25
CA GLU A 44 -0.27 5.46 -7.05
C GLU A 44 -0.69 4.01 -6.74
N LEU A 45 -0.93 3.69 -5.47
CA LEU A 45 -1.41 2.37 -5.07
C LEU A 45 -2.84 2.09 -5.55
N ASP A 46 -3.74 3.07 -5.53
CA ASP A 46 -5.11 2.95 -6.03
C ASP A 46 -5.11 2.58 -7.53
N ASP A 47 -4.34 3.32 -8.34
CA ASP A 47 -4.14 3.04 -9.77
C ASP A 47 -3.58 1.62 -10.02
N LEU A 48 -2.67 1.16 -9.15
CA LEU A 48 -2.12 -0.19 -9.22
C LEU A 48 -3.15 -1.26 -8.83
N LEU A 49 -4.05 -0.98 -7.88
CA LEU A 49 -5.09 -1.91 -7.45
C LEU A 49 -6.24 -2.02 -8.47
N ASP A 50 -6.53 -0.96 -9.22
CA ASP A 50 -7.51 -0.98 -10.32
C ASP A 50 -7.16 -2.05 -11.37
N SER A 51 -5.87 -2.27 -11.64
CA SER A 51 -5.40 -3.33 -12.53
C SER A 51 -5.33 -4.72 -11.88
N ARG A 52 -5.69 -4.86 -10.60
CA ARG A 52 -5.55 -6.08 -9.78
C ARG A 52 -6.83 -6.37 -8.97
N PRO A 53 -7.98 -6.60 -9.63
CA PRO A 53 -9.28 -6.69 -8.97
C PRO A 53 -9.37 -7.83 -7.93
N GLU A 54 -8.65 -8.94 -8.13
CA GLU A 54 -8.62 -10.04 -7.16
C GLU A 54 -7.94 -9.65 -5.84
N LEU A 55 -6.78 -8.97 -5.92
CA LEU A 55 -6.09 -8.48 -4.74
C LEU A 55 -6.92 -7.40 -4.04
N ALA A 56 -7.46 -6.46 -4.81
CA ALA A 56 -8.32 -5.39 -4.28
C ALA A 56 -9.54 -5.96 -3.53
N ALA A 57 -10.21 -6.97 -4.11
CA ALA A 57 -11.36 -7.63 -3.47
C ALA A 57 -10.97 -8.33 -2.15
N LYS A 58 -9.84 -9.04 -2.12
CA LYS A 58 -9.33 -9.66 -0.88
C LYS A 58 -9.07 -8.61 0.20
N LEU A 59 -8.36 -7.53 -0.15
CA LEU A 59 -8.02 -6.45 0.79
C LEU A 59 -9.29 -5.74 1.31
N ALA A 60 -10.27 -5.48 0.46
CA ALA A 60 -11.56 -4.90 0.84
C ALA A 60 -12.35 -5.81 1.81
N ALA A 61 -12.20 -7.13 1.68
CA ALA A 61 -12.75 -8.11 2.61
C ALA A 61 -11.92 -8.29 3.90
N GLY A 62 -10.84 -7.50 4.08
CA GLY A 62 -9.92 -7.61 5.22
C GLY A 62 -9.00 -8.85 5.16
N GLN A 63 -8.95 -9.54 4.02
CA GLN A 63 -8.08 -10.67 3.78
C GLN A 63 -6.71 -10.19 3.31
N THR A 64 -5.70 -11.04 3.44
CA THR A 64 -4.37 -10.80 2.87
C THR A 64 -4.30 -11.45 1.49
N TRP A 65 -3.21 -11.23 0.74
CA TRP A 65 -3.03 -11.86 -0.57
C TRP A 65 -3.08 -13.41 -0.55
N ARG A 66 -2.83 -14.06 0.59
CA ARG A 66 -2.88 -15.52 0.73
C ARG A 66 -4.28 -16.13 0.58
#